data_AF-A0A1N6FGA1-F1
#
_entry.id   AF-A0A1N6FGA1-F1
#
_cell.length_a   1.000
_cell.length_b   1.000
_cell.length_c   1.000
_cell.angle_alpha   90.00
_cell.angle_beta   90.00
_cell.angle_gamma   90.00
#
_symmetry.space_group_name_H-M   'P 1'
#
loop_
_entity.id
_entity.type
_entity.pdbx_description
1 polymer ?
#
loop_
_entity_poly.entity_id
_entity_poly.type
_entity_poly.pdbx_seq_one_letter_code
_entity_poly.pdbx_strand_id
1 'polypeptide(L)' 'MSGTDKKTMNLSDVQCEYLGFPDPYRNPPACKYDHRALVEYAKKVGKSINDLSFEEKAHFIVNR' A
#
# COMPACT_ATOMS: atom_id res chain seq x y z
N MET A 1 -51.26 10.98 -7.26
CA MET A 1 -50.61 9.65 -7.22
C MET A 1 -49.13 9.87 -7.46
N SER A 2 -48.29 9.67 -6.44
CA SER A 2 -46.83 9.90 -6.52
C SER A 2 -46.14 8.56 -6.78
N GLY A 3 -45.76 8.31 -8.02
CA GLY A 3 -44.98 7.14 -8.42
C GLY A 3 -43.50 7.42 -8.18
N THR A 4 -42.89 6.70 -7.25
CA THR A 4 -41.44 6.73 -7.06
C THR A 4 -40.79 5.98 -8.22
N ASP A 5 -40.29 6.73 -9.21
CA ASP A 5 -39.48 6.19 -10.31
C ASP A 5 -38.24 5.51 -9.73
N LYS A 6 -38.28 4.19 -9.62
CA LYS A 6 -37.12 3.38 -9.25
C LYS A 6 -36.14 3.40 -10.42
N LYS A 7 -35.22 4.35 -10.42
CA LYS A 7 -34.02 4.31 -11.29
C LYS A 7 -33.23 3.06 -10.94
N THR A 8 -33.45 1.98 -11.68
CA THR A 8 -32.58 0.80 -11.66
C THR A 8 -31.27 1.18 -12.35
N MET A 9 -30.22 1.32 -11.55
CA MET A 9 -28.86 1.50 -12.06
C MET A 9 -28.37 0.13 -12.56
N ASN A 10 -28.33 -0.06 -13.88
CA ASN A 10 -27.75 -1.25 -14.48
C ASN A 10 -26.23 -1.20 -14.27
N LEU A 11 -25.72 -2.07 -13.39
CA LEU A 11 -24.29 -2.27 -13.13
C LEU A 11 -23.59 -3.10 -14.23
N SER A 12 -24.30 -3.45 -15.30
CA SER A 12 -23.84 -4.37 -16.36
C SER A 12 -22.65 -3.84 -17.16
N ASP A 13 -22.45 -2.52 -17.17
CA ASP A 13 -21.40 -1.89 -17.98
C ASP A 13 -20.07 -1.74 -17.24
N VAL A 14 -20.02 -2.06 -15.94
CA VAL A 14 -18.77 -2.08 -15.17
C VAL A 14 -18.18 -3.50 -15.21
N GLN A 15 -17.75 -3.91 -16.39
CA GLN A 15 -16.74 -4.96 -16.50
C GLN A 15 -15.43 -4.36 -15.99
N CYS A 16 -15.22 -4.37 -14.67
CA CYS A 16 -13.86 -4.28 -14.15
C CYS A 16 -13.13 -5.50 -14.71
N GLU A 17 -12.28 -5.29 -15.71
CA GLU A 17 -11.30 -6.28 -16.14
C GLU A 17 -10.66 -6.84 -14.87
N TYR A 18 -10.83 -8.13 -14.62
CA TYR A 18 -10.21 -8.80 -13.50
C TYR A 18 -8.71 -8.84 -13.82
N LEU A 19 -8.03 -7.73 -13.55
CA LEU A 19 -6.58 -7.64 -13.50
C LEU A 19 -6.20 -8.65 -12.42
N GLY A 20 -5.83 -9.86 -12.85
CA GLY A 20 -5.47 -10.95 -11.95
C GLY A 20 -4.49 -10.46 -10.89
N PHE A 21 -4.49 -11.11 -9.72
CA PHE A 21 -3.64 -10.70 -8.61
C PHE A 21 -2.24 -10.36 -9.10
N PRO A 22 -1.76 -9.12 -8.89
CA PRO A 22 -0.46 -8.72 -9.39
C PRO A 22 0.57 -9.69 -8.83
N ASP A 23 1.33 -10.33 -9.71
CA ASP A 23 2.42 -11.22 -9.30
C ASP A 23 3.44 -10.40 -8.50
N PRO A 24 3.55 -10.61 -7.18
CA PRO A 24 4.34 -9.77 -6.29
C PRO A 24 5.86 -9.93 -6.54
N TYR A 25 6.28 -10.98 -7.27
CA TYR A 25 7.66 -11.16 -7.69
C TYR A 25 7.99 -10.40 -8.97
N ARG A 26 7.01 -10.23 -9.86
CA ARG A 26 7.18 -9.51 -11.13
C ARG A 26 6.96 -8.01 -10.98
N ASN A 27 5.92 -7.64 -10.23
CA ASN A 27 5.57 -6.25 -9.92
C ASN A 27 5.53 -6.10 -8.40
N PRO A 28 6.71 -5.95 -7.75
CA PRO A 28 6.74 -5.77 -6.32
C PRO A 28 5.96 -4.51 -5.93
N PRO A 29 5.16 -4.56 -4.85
CA PRO A 29 4.47 -3.38 -4.37
C PRO A 29 5.48 -2.29 -4.03
N ALA A 30 5.11 -1.03 -4.26
CA ALA A 30 5.95 0.10 -3.92
C ALA A 30 6.28 0.05 -2.43
N CYS A 31 7.56 -0.14 -2.11
CA CYS A 31 7.99 -0.08 -0.73
C CYS A 31 7.95 1.36 -0.25
N LYS A 32 7.22 1.59 0.84
CA LYS A 32 7.08 2.90 1.48
C LYS A 32 8.31 3.31 2.27
N TYR A 33 9.31 2.44 2.43
CA TYR A 33 10.47 2.68 3.26
C TYR A 33 11.77 2.58 2.46
N ASP A 34 12.72 3.46 2.78
CA ASP A 34 14.11 3.28 2.36
C ASP A 34 14.78 2.22 3.24
N HIS A 35 14.72 0.97 2.80
CA HIS A 35 15.33 -0.15 3.52
C HIS A 35 16.85 -0.01 3.69
N ARG A 36 17.55 0.64 2.75
CA ARG A 36 19.01 0.76 2.84
C ARG A 36 19.39 1.69 3.98
N ALA A 37 18.78 2.87 4.02
CA ALA A 37 18.98 3.85 5.07
C ALA A 37 18.57 3.30 6.45
N LEU A 38 17.46 2.57 6.50
CA LEU A 38 16.95 1.95 7.73
C LEU A 38 17.88 0.86 8.28
N VAL A 39 18.46 0.02 7.41
CA VAL A 39 19.46 -1.00 7.80
C VAL A 39 20.75 -0.34 8.32
N GLU A 40 21.22 0.71 7.65
CA GLU A 40 22.41 1.45 8.10
C GLU A 40 22.18 2.10 9.46
N TYR A 41 21.01 2.70 9.68
CA TYR A 41 20.64 3.27 10.96
C TYR A 41 20.56 2.21 12.07
N ALA A 42 19.90 1.08 11.82
CA ALA A 42 19.82 -0.03 12.77
C ALA A 42 21.23 -0.51 13.21
N LYS A 43 22.16 -0.65 12.25
CA LYS A 43 23.56 -1.00 12.52
C LYS A 43 24.28 0.06 13.37
N LYS A 44 24.05 1.36 13.11
CA LYS A 44 24.67 2.46 13.87
C LYS A 44 24.18 2.50 15.32
N VAL A 45 22.90 2.25 15.55
CA VAL A 45 22.30 2.27 16.90
C VAL A 45 22.53 0.95 17.64
N GLY A 46 22.99 -0.11 16.94
CA GLY A 46 23.23 -1.42 17.53
C GLY A 46 21.94 -2.19 17.87
N LYS A 47 20.82 -1.82 17.24
CA LYS A 47 19.51 -2.45 17.44
C LYS A 47 19.14 -3.30 16.22
N SER A 48 18.31 -4.33 16.41
CA SER A 48 17.69 -4.98 15.27
C SER A 48 16.66 -4.04 14.63
N ILE A 49 16.37 -4.23 13.34
CA ILE A 49 15.33 -3.46 12.63
C ILE A 49 13.96 -3.61 13.31
N ASN A 50 13.71 -4.78 13.91
CA ASN A 50 12.46 -5.04 14.61
C ASN A 50 12.34 -4.24 15.91
N ASP A 51 13.46 -3.98 16.58
CA ASP A 51 13.54 -3.25 17.86
C ASP A 51 13.55 -1.73 17.70
N LEU A 52 13.60 -1.21 16.47
CA LEU A 52 13.46 0.21 16.21
C LEU A 52 12.04 0.70 16.53
N SER A 53 11.95 1.84 17.20
CA SER A 53 10.68 2.47 17.55
C SER A 53 9.93 2.92 16.29
N PHE A 54 8.62 3.14 16.41
CA PHE A 54 7.82 3.65 15.31
C PHE A 54 8.32 5.02 14.82
N GLU A 55 8.74 5.89 15.74
CA GLU A 55 9.28 7.21 15.44
C GLU A 55 10.58 7.12 14.63
N GLU A 56 11.50 6.24 15.05
CA GLU A 56 12.75 5.98 14.33
C GLU A 56 12.48 5.47 12.92
N LYS A 57 11.51 4.56 12.75
CA LYS A 57 11.11 4.01 11.43
C LYS A 57 10.42 5.04 10.54
N ALA A 58 9.66 5.97 11.13
CA ALA A 58 8.89 6.97 10.39
C ALA A 58 9.80 7.93 9.59
N HIS A 59 11.02 8.20 10.08
CA HIS A 59 12.00 9.02 9.37
C HIS A 59 12.48 8.44 8.04
N PHE A 60 12.27 7.15 7.80
CA PHE A 60 12.68 6.46 6.58
C PHE A 60 11.52 6.21 5.61
N ILE A 61 10.33 6.77 5.88
CA ILE A 61 9.18 6.70 4.98
C ILE A 61 9.48 7.57 3.76
N VAL A 62 9.56 6.95 2.59
CA VAL A 62 9.71 7.63 1.30
C VAL A 62 8.32 8.09 0.85
N ASN A 63 8.03 9.38 1.01
CA ASN A 63 6.91 10.01 0.32
C ASN A 63 7.28 10.13 -1.16
N ARG A 64 6.75 9.22 -1.98
CA ARG A 64 6.89 9.23 -3.44
C ARG A 64 5.54 9.49 -4.09
#